data_AF-A0A933B8Q1-F1
#
_entry.id   AF-A0A933B8Q1-F1
#
_cell.length_a   1.000
_cell.length_b   1.000
_cell.length_c   1.000
_cell.angle_alpha   90.00
_cell.angle_beta   90.00
_cell.angle_gamma   90.00
#
_symmetry.space_group_name_H-M   'P 1'
#
loop_
_entity.id
_entity.type
_entity.pdbx_description
1 polymer ?
#
loop_
_entity_poly.entity_id
_entity_poly.type
_entity_poly.pdbx_seq_one_letter_code
_entity_poly.pdbx_strand_id
1 'polypeptide(L)'
;MNHEQQIILLFNRACKILKLAGFTFRPMIGRISAVSDIKRSYRLGHTNLKTRTVTVDIYTARLRKPKKMSAILAVIAHELAHHQKKPYRQRYRGRWINRIHYPSFYRQVKKNMEKFKKDAMLGRYFIF
;
A
#
# COMPACT_ATOMS: atom_id res chain seq x y z
N MET A 1 5.04 -22.39 0.88
CA MET A 1 4.84 -21.13 0.13
C MET A 1 5.77 -20.08 0.72
N ASN A 2 6.59 -19.42 -0.08
CA ASN A 2 7.49 -18.35 0.38
C ASN A 2 6.66 -17.10 0.79
N HIS A 3 7.15 -16.29 1.73
CA HIS A 3 6.52 -15.06 2.20
C HIS A 3 6.13 -14.13 1.02
N GLU A 4 7.02 -13.99 0.03
CA GLU A 4 6.77 -13.17 -1.16
C GLU A 4 5.63 -13.70 -2.03
N GLN A 5 5.59 -15.01 -2.27
CA GLN A 5 4.52 -15.67 -3.02
C GLN A 5 3.17 -15.49 -2.31
N GLN A 6 3.16 -15.59 -0.98
CA GLN A 6 1.98 -15.35 -0.17
C GLN A 6 1.47 -13.91 -0.35
N ILE A 7 2.36 -12.92 -0.34
CA ILE A 7 1.98 -11.52 -0.50
C ILE A 7 1.44 -11.25 -1.90
N ILE A 8 2.05 -11.84 -2.94
CA ILE A 8 1.54 -11.72 -4.32
C ILE A 8 0.12 -12.29 -4.42
N LEU A 9 -0.12 -13.46 -3.83
CA LEU A 9 -1.46 -14.06 -3.80
C LEU A 9 -2.47 -13.15 -3.11
N LEU A 10 -2.11 -12.59 -1.95
CA LEU A 10 -2.97 -11.67 -1.20
C LEU A 10 -3.19 -10.35 -1.92
N PHE A 11 -2.17 -9.83 -2.63
CA PHE A 11 -2.30 -8.65 -3.47
C PHE A 11 -3.28 -8.87 -4.62
N ASN A 12 -3.18 -10.01 -5.30
CA ASN A 12 -4.11 -10.38 -6.38
C ASN A 12 -5.55 -10.48 -5.84
N ARG A 13 -5.72 -11.08 -4.65
CA ARG A 13 -7.01 -11.13 -3.98
C ARG A 13 -7.52 -9.73 -3.62
N ALA A 14 -6.66 -8.86 -3.09
CA ALA A 14 -6.99 -7.47 -2.79
C ALA A 14 -7.47 -6.70 -4.03
N CYS A 15 -6.76 -6.82 -5.15
CA CYS A 15 -7.18 -6.22 -6.42
C CYS A 15 -8.55 -6.73 -6.88
N LYS A 16 -8.81 -8.05 -6.77
CA LYS A 16 -10.10 -8.66 -7.10
C LYS A 16 -11.25 -8.11 -6.24
N ILE A 17 -11.06 -8.01 -4.92
CA ILE A 17 -12.06 -7.46 -3.99
C ILE A 17 -12.37 -5.99 -4.31
N LEU A 18 -11.34 -5.23 -4.68
CA LEU A 18 -11.49 -3.81 -5.03
C LEU A 18 -11.93 -3.57 -6.47
N LYS A 19 -12.13 -4.63 -7.28
CA LYS A 19 -12.44 -4.57 -8.71
C LYS A 19 -11.42 -3.75 -9.51
N LEU A 20 -10.14 -3.91 -9.17
CA LEU A 20 -9.02 -3.23 -9.82
C LEU A 20 -8.28 -4.24 -10.73
N ALA A 21 -8.14 -3.91 -12.01
CA ALA A 21 -7.52 -4.77 -13.02
C ALA A 21 -6.22 -4.17 -13.59
N GLY A 22 -5.32 -5.04 -14.04
CA GLY A 22 -4.04 -4.66 -14.67
C GLY A 22 -3.01 -4.10 -13.68
N PHE A 23 -3.11 -4.47 -12.40
CA PHE A 23 -2.15 -4.08 -11.37
C PHE A 23 -1.04 -5.11 -11.24
N THR A 24 0.18 -4.64 -10.99
CA THR A 24 1.35 -5.49 -10.75
C THR A 24 1.92 -5.20 -9.37
N PHE A 25 2.34 -6.24 -8.66
CA PHE A 25 3.01 -6.11 -7.36
C PHE A 25 4.51 -6.32 -7.50
N ARG A 26 5.30 -5.52 -6.80
CA ARG A 26 6.74 -5.72 -6.65
C ARG A 26 7.14 -5.57 -5.18
N PRO A 27 7.82 -6.54 -4.56
CA PRO A 27 8.47 -6.28 -3.29
C PRO A 27 9.58 -5.24 -3.48
N MET A 28 9.82 -4.42 -2.46
CA MET A 28 10.94 -3.48 -2.45
C MET A 28 12.25 -4.23 -2.18
N ILE A 29 12.91 -4.69 -3.25
CA ILE A 29 14.11 -5.56 -3.16
C ILE A 29 15.39 -4.77 -2.86
N GLY A 30 15.44 -3.46 -3.15
CA GLY A 30 16.66 -2.63 -3.05
C GLY A 30 17.14 -2.24 -1.64
N ARG A 31 16.53 -2.76 -0.56
CA ARG A 31 16.98 -2.53 0.82
C ARG A 31 17.53 -3.83 1.41
N ILE A 32 18.81 -4.07 1.14
CA ILE A 32 19.56 -5.22 1.65
C ILE A 32 19.98 -4.97 3.11
N SER A 33 20.33 -3.73 3.43
CA SER A 33 20.74 -3.32 4.77
C SER A 33 19.61 -2.65 5.58
N ALA A 34 19.79 -2.63 6.89
CA ALA A 34 18.96 -1.87 7.81
C ALA A 34 18.93 -0.39 7.40
N VAL A 35 17.76 0.25 7.52
CA VAL A 35 17.62 1.68 7.22
C VAL A 35 18.32 2.48 8.32
N SER A 36 19.42 3.14 7.97
CA SER A 36 20.26 3.91 8.90
C SER A 36 19.55 5.12 9.49
N ASP A 37 18.74 5.83 8.70
CA ASP A 37 17.89 6.94 9.15
C ASP A 37 16.42 6.69 8.80
N ILE A 38 15.68 6.15 9.79
CA ILE A 38 14.25 5.86 9.66
C ILE A 38 13.42 7.15 9.50
N LYS A 39 13.87 8.28 10.06
CA LYS A 39 13.08 9.52 10.09
C LYS A 39 13.10 10.26 8.75
N ARG A 40 14.20 10.19 8.00
CA ARG A 40 14.34 10.94 6.73
C ARG A 40 14.10 10.12 5.47
N SER A 41 14.40 8.82 5.47
CA SER A 41 14.50 8.04 4.23
C SER A 41 13.57 6.83 4.16
N TYR A 42 12.75 6.60 5.18
CA TYR A 42 11.92 5.40 5.23
C TYR A 42 10.63 5.52 4.44
N ARG A 43 10.59 4.83 3.29
CA ARG A 43 9.38 4.64 2.47
C ARG A 43 8.83 3.23 2.69
N LEU A 44 7.55 3.13 3.06
CA LEU A 44 6.85 1.86 3.28
C LEU A 44 6.33 1.23 1.98
N GLY A 45 5.97 2.07 1.02
CA GLY A 45 5.47 1.68 -0.28
C GLY A 45 5.38 2.88 -1.20
N HIS A 46 5.16 2.61 -2.47
CA HIS A 46 4.80 3.59 -3.47
C HIS A 46 4.06 2.92 -4.62
N THR A 47 3.36 3.71 -5.43
CA THR A 47 2.74 3.22 -6.65
C THR A 47 3.02 4.12 -7.84
N ASN A 48 3.12 3.52 -9.02
CA ASN A 48 3.16 4.24 -10.28
C ASN A 48 1.73 4.30 -10.86
N LEU A 49 1.18 5.51 -10.95
CA LEU A 49 -0.17 5.75 -11.46
C LEU A 49 -0.35 5.42 -12.94
N LYS A 50 0.73 5.47 -13.73
CA LYS A 50 0.70 5.17 -15.17
C LYS A 50 0.78 3.65 -15.40
N THR A 51 1.78 2.99 -14.82
CA THR A 51 2.04 1.56 -15.04
C THR A 51 1.26 0.63 -14.12
N ARG A 52 0.52 1.18 -13.13
CA ARG A 52 -0.24 0.43 -12.12
C ARG A 52 0.61 -0.57 -11.33
N THR A 53 1.88 -0.24 -11.16
CA THR A 53 2.80 -1.03 -10.34
C THR A 53 2.73 -0.54 -8.90
N VAL A 54 2.48 -1.45 -7.97
CA VAL A 54 2.50 -1.21 -6.52
C VAL A 54 3.74 -1.86 -5.95
N THR A 55 4.57 -1.06 -5.30
CA THR A 55 5.80 -1.53 -4.65
C THR A 55 5.68 -1.35 -3.15
N VAL A 56 5.92 -2.42 -2.37
CA VAL A 56 5.82 -2.38 -0.89
C VAL A 56 7.06 -2.97 -0.25
N ASP A 57 7.55 -2.33 0.81
CA ASP A 57 8.59 -2.89 1.67
C ASP A 57 7.95 -3.92 2.61
N ILE A 58 8.17 -5.19 2.29
CA ILE A 58 7.59 -6.34 2.99
C ILE A 58 8.38 -6.74 4.24
N TYR A 59 9.55 -6.14 4.46
CA TYR A 59 10.43 -6.41 5.58
C TYR A 59 10.54 -5.18 6.51
N THR A 60 10.73 -5.42 7.81
CA THR A 60 10.90 -4.38 8.83
C THR A 60 12.11 -3.48 8.52
N ALA A 61 12.03 -2.20 8.88
CA ALA A 61 13.07 -1.22 8.54
C ALA A 61 14.44 -1.56 9.12
N ARG A 62 14.46 -1.94 10.41
CA ARG A 62 15.70 -2.10 11.20
C ARG A 62 16.27 -3.51 11.12
N LEU A 63 15.43 -4.54 11.25
CA LEU A 63 15.89 -5.92 11.36
C LEU A 63 15.75 -6.72 10.07
N ARG A 64 15.13 -6.13 9.03
CA ARG A 64 14.77 -6.80 7.76
C ARG A 64 14.02 -8.12 7.94
N LYS A 65 13.36 -8.32 9.09
CA LYS A 65 12.45 -9.45 9.34
C LYS A 65 11.14 -9.26 8.58
N PRO A 66 10.45 -10.35 8.15
CA PRO A 66 9.13 -10.28 7.54
C PRO A 66 8.16 -9.42 8.36
N LYS A 67 7.41 -8.52 7.69
CA LYS A 67 6.37 -7.72 8.35
C LYS A 67 5.13 -8.57 8.61
N LYS A 68 4.36 -8.15 9.61
CA LYS A 68 3.00 -8.66 9.81
C LYS A 68 2.18 -8.44 8.54
N MET A 69 1.42 -9.45 8.13
CA MET A 69 0.63 -9.40 6.91
C MET A 69 -0.40 -8.26 6.91
N SER A 70 -1.03 -7.99 8.06
CA SER A 70 -1.94 -6.84 8.23
C SER A 70 -1.27 -5.50 7.96
N ALA A 71 0.01 -5.33 8.34
CA ALA A 71 0.75 -4.10 8.06
C ALA A 71 1.04 -3.95 6.56
N ILE A 72 1.39 -5.05 5.87
CA ILE A 72 1.59 -5.06 4.41
C ILE A 72 0.28 -4.74 3.69
N LEU A 73 -0.82 -5.38 4.09
CA LEU A 73 -2.15 -5.12 3.52
C LEU A 73 -2.63 -3.68 3.74
N ALA A 74 -2.28 -3.06 4.88
CA ALA A 74 -2.56 -1.65 5.11
C ALA A 74 -1.81 -0.73 4.14
N VAL A 75 -0.55 -1.04 3.82
CA VAL A 75 0.21 -0.31 2.80
C VAL A 75 -0.41 -0.53 1.42
N ILE A 76 -0.75 -1.78 1.06
CA ILE A 76 -1.43 -2.07 -0.21
C ILE A 76 -2.75 -1.29 -0.34
N ALA A 77 -3.56 -1.23 0.73
CA ALA A 77 -4.80 -0.44 0.73
C ALA A 77 -4.56 1.05 0.48
N HIS A 78 -3.49 1.60 1.06
CA HIS A 78 -3.05 2.98 0.85
C HIS A 78 -2.63 3.21 -0.61
N GLU A 79 -1.75 2.37 -1.14
CA GLU A 79 -1.23 2.52 -2.50
C GLU A 79 -2.34 2.37 -3.55
N LEU A 80 -3.24 1.40 -3.40
CA LEU A 80 -4.38 1.24 -4.31
C LEU A 80 -5.39 2.40 -4.20
N ALA A 81 -5.49 3.05 -3.04
CA ALA A 81 -6.33 4.23 -2.90
C ALA A 81 -5.85 5.42 -3.74
N HIS A 82 -4.55 5.56 -4.04
CA HIS A 82 -4.05 6.59 -4.95
C HIS A 82 -4.58 6.42 -6.38
N HIS A 83 -4.95 5.20 -6.78
CA HIS A 83 -5.57 4.96 -8.09
C HIS A 83 -7.06 5.26 -8.11
N GLN A 84 -7.75 5.05 -6.98
CA GLN A 84 -9.18 5.31 -6.82
C GLN A 84 -9.47 6.79 -6.53
N LYS A 85 -8.53 7.48 -5.85
CA LYS A 85 -8.55 8.91 -5.52
C LYS A 85 -7.21 9.51 -5.92
N LYS A 86 -7.09 9.78 -7.22
CA LYS A 86 -5.87 10.34 -7.81
C LYS A 86 -5.52 11.68 -7.15
N PRO A 87 -4.23 11.89 -6.83
CA PRO A 87 -3.73 13.20 -6.46
C PRO A 87 -4.05 14.24 -7.53
N TYR A 88 -4.39 15.45 -7.11
CA TYR A 88 -4.64 16.57 -8.02
C TYR A 88 -4.04 17.86 -7.47
N ARG A 89 -3.92 18.86 -8.34
CA ARG A 89 -3.47 20.21 -7.97
C ARG A 89 -4.68 21.12 -7.80
N GLN A 90 -4.64 21.99 -6.81
CA GLN A 90 -5.68 22.97 -6.57
C GLN A 90 -5.03 24.32 -6.25
N ARG A 91 -5.66 25.42 -6.68
CA ARG A 91 -5.29 26.76 -6.22
C ARG A 91 -6.01 27.05 -4.89
N TYR A 92 -5.26 27.38 -3.85
CA TYR A 92 -5.78 27.70 -2.52
C TYR A 92 -5.05 28.90 -1.96
N ARG A 93 -5.79 29.97 -1.62
CA ARG A 93 -5.24 31.25 -1.14
C ARG A 93 -4.07 31.77 -2.01
N GLY A 94 -4.28 31.78 -3.32
CA GLY A 94 -3.31 32.26 -4.31
C GLY A 94 -2.16 31.30 -4.65
N ARG A 95 -2.01 30.15 -3.96
CA ARG A 95 -0.91 29.19 -4.18
C ARG A 95 -1.39 27.88 -4.80
N TRP A 96 -0.57 27.28 -5.66
CA TRP A 96 -0.81 25.92 -6.16
C TRP A 96 -0.37 24.90 -5.10
N ILE A 97 -1.28 24.05 -4.67
CA ILE A 97 -1.02 22.99 -3.69
C ILE A 97 -1.33 21.62 -4.27
N ASN A 98 -0.58 20.60 -3.83
CA ASN A 98 -0.81 19.21 -4.19
C ASN A 98 -1.74 18.56 -3.15
N ARG A 99 -2.90 18.10 -3.58
CA ARG A 99 -3.86 17.35 -2.75
C ARG A 99 -3.60 15.85 -2.95
N ILE A 100 -2.60 15.33 -2.26
CA ILE A 100 -2.22 13.90 -2.32
C ILE A 100 -3.03 13.11 -1.28
N HIS A 101 -2.89 13.44 0.01
CA HIS A 101 -3.54 12.74 1.12
C HIS A 101 -4.64 13.59 1.78
N TYR A 102 -5.65 13.99 1.00
CA TYR A 102 -6.78 14.79 1.53
C TYR A 102 -7.81 13.89 2.24
N PRO A 103 -8.74 14.39 3.08
CA PRO A 103 -9.68 13.54 3.82
C PRO A 103 -10.47 12.53 2.96
N SER A 104 -10.79 12.87 1.71
CA SER A 104 -11.42 11.94 0.76
C SER A 104 -10.55 10.72 0.43
N PHE A 105 -9.23 10.90 0.34
CA PHE A 105 -8.26 9.82 0.18
C PHE A 105 -8.28 8.90 1.41
N TYR A 106 -8.21 9.45 2.63
CA TYR A 106 -8.22 8.63 3.85
C TYR A 106 -9.53 7.86 4.03
N ARG A 107 -10.66 8.46 3.65
CA ARG A 107 -11.95 7.74 3.58
C ARG A 107 -11.89 6.56 2.60
N GLN A 108 -11.20 6.72 1.46
CA GLN A 108 -11.02 5.63 0.51
C GLN A 108 -10.12 4.51 1.06
N VAL A 109 -9.02 4.86 1.74
CA VAL A 109 -8.16 3.87 2.42
C VAL A 109 -8.97 3.08 3.45
N LYS A 110 -9.77 3.75 4.29
CA LYS A 110 -10.64 3.10 5.27
C LYS A 110 -11.61 2.12 4.61
N LYS A 111 -12.28 2.54 3.53
CA LYS A 111 -13.18 1.67 2.75
C LYS A 111 -12.47 0.44 2.18
N ASN A 112 -11.25 0.59 1.68
CA ASN A 112 -10.46 -0.55 1.18
C ASN A 112 -10.13 -1.52 2.32
N MET A 113 -9.70 -1.00 3.47
CA MET A 113 -9.40 -1.82 4.67
C MET A 113 -10.62 -2.56 5.19
N GLU A 114 -11.79 -1.92 5.23
CA GLU A 114 -13.04 -2.58 5.62
C GLU A 114 -13.39 -3.74 4.68
N LYS A 115 -13.19 -3.57 3.37
CA LYS A 115 -13.39 -4.67 2.40
C LYS A 115 -12.38 -5.81 2.63
N PHE A 116 -11.14 -5.52 2.97
CA PHE A 116 -10.15 -6.56 3.29
C PHE A 116 -10.53 -7.33 4.54
N LYS A 117 -10.98 -6.64 5.60
CA LYS A 117 -11.40 -7.26 6.85
C LYS A 117 -12.60 -8.20 6.68
N LYS A 118 -13.53 -7.87 5.77
CA LYS A 118 -14.72 -8.68 5.48
C LYS A 118 -14.44 -9.88 4.56
N ASP A 119 -13.30 -9.93 3.89
CA ASP A 119 -12.96 -11.01 2.98
C ASP A 119 -12.49 -12.26 3.74
N ALA A 120 -12.96 -13.44 3.32
CA ALA A 120 -12.64 -14.70 4.02
C ALA A 120 -11.16 -15.07 4.02
N MET A 121 -10.37 -14.57 3.05
CA MET A 121 -8.93 -14.85 2.94
C MET A 121 -8.11 -13.74 3.61
N LEU A 122 -8.36 -12.47 3.25
CA LEU A 122 -7.60 -11.34 3.79
C LEU A 122 -7.96 -11.05 5.25
N GLY A 123 -9.23 -11.26 5.63
CA GLY A 123 -9.77 -10.98 6.96
C GLY A 123 -9.05 -11.73 8.09
N ARG A 124 -8.54 -12.93 7.79
CA ARG A 124 -7.79 -13.78 8.73
C ARG A 124 -6.56 -13.09 9.33
N TYR A 125 -5.98 -12.12 8.61
CA TYR A 125 -4.80 -11.38 9.09
C TYR A 125 -5.13 -10.20 9.99
N PHE A 126 -6.41 -9.88 10.20
CA PHE A 126 -6.87 -8.75 11.01
C PHE A 126 -7.52 -9.18 12.34
N ILE A 127 -7.59 -10.48 12.60
CA ILE A 127 -8.08 -11.04 13.87
C ILE A 127 -6.90 -10.96 14.84
N PHE A 128 -7.12 -10.32 15.99
CA PHE A 128 -6.16 -10.18 17.09
C PHE A 128 -6.53 -11.13 18.21
#